data_AF-A0A968MNW0-F1
#
_entry.id   AF-A0A968MNW0-F1
#
_cell.length_a   1.000
_cell.length_b   1.000
_cell.length_c   1.000
_cell.angle_alpha   90.00
_cell.angle_beta   90.00
_cell.angle_gamma   90.00
#
_symmetry.space_group_name_H-M   'P 1'
#
loop_
_entity.id
_entity.type
_entity.pdbx_description
1 polymer ?
#
loop_
_entity_poly.entity_id
_entity_poly.type
_entity_poly.pdbx_seq_one_letter_code
_entity_poly.pdbx_strand_id
1 'polypeptide(L)'
;GRVIEADLVLGDARRAALPREPLVIYLFNPFDERAHREFAQRVAERLAASSEDLWVIQHKPAYRHAWSGVRALVMMEGSHGRVILKRREDPTTPELRSARP
;
A
#
# COMPACT_ATOMS: atom_id res chain seq x y z
N GLY A 1 22.10 -4.05 17.35
CA GLY A 1 21.18 -3.74 16.24
C GLY A 1 19.99 -4.68 16.32
N ARG A 2 18.79 -4.25 15.91
CA ARG A 2 17.67 -5.20 15.77
C ARG A 2 17.96 -6.12 14.60
N VAL A 3 17.82 -7.43 14.82
CA VAL A 3 17.76 -8.41 13.74
C VAL A 3 16.35 -8.35 13.16
N ILE A 4 16.25 -8.31 11.84
CA ILE A 4 14.98 -8.44 11.12
C ILE A 4 15.01 -9.82 10.50
N GLU A 5 14.02 -10.64 10.83
CA GLU A 5 13.80 -11.92 10.15
C GLU A 5 13.09 -11.67 8.82
N ALA A 6 13.52 -12.38 7.78
CA ALA A 6 12.95 -12.25 6.45
C ALA A 6 12.84 -13.63 5.81
N ASP A 7 11.64 -13.92 5.31
CA ASP A 7 11.37 -15.11 4.52
C ASP A 7 11.42 -14.80 3.03
N LEU A 8 12.01 -15.72 2.26
CA LEU A 8 11.93 -15.70 0.80
C LEU A 8 10.81 -16.62 0.33
N VAL A 9 9.79 -16.05 -0.31
CA VAL A 9 8.70 -16.80 -0.92
C VAL A 9 8.80 -16.72 -2.43
N LEU A 10 8.93 -17.87 -3.10
CA LEU A 10 8.86 -17.96 -4.56
C LEU A 10 7.40 -18.11 -5.01
N GLY A 11 6.90 -17.15 -5.78
CA GLY A 11 5.53 -17.18 -6.28
C GLY A 11 5.15 -15.96 -7.11
N ASP A 12 3.90 -15.95 -7.58
CA ASP A 12 3.33 -14.81 -8.27
C ASP A 12 2.82 -13.77 -7.26
N ALA A 13 3.51 -12.64 -7.15
CA ALA A 13 3.14 -11.55 -6.25
C ALA A 13 1.71 -11.03 -6.51
N ARG A 14 1.20 -11.18 -7.74
CA ARG A 14 -0.18 -10.80 -8.08
C ARG A 14 -1.23 -11.69 -7.41
N ARG A 15 -0.82 -12.86 -6.92
CA ARG A 15 -1.67 -13.86 -6.25
C ARG A 15 -1.36 -14.04 -4.77
N ALA A 16 -0.29 -13.42 -4.26
CA ALA A 16 0.06 -13.48 -2.85
C ALA A 16 -1.10 -13.00 -1.97
N ALA A 17 -1.42 -13.74 -0.91
CA ALA A 17 -2.50 -13.37 0.00
C ALA A 17 -2.13 -12.08 0.76
N LEU A 18 -3.09 -11.17 0.92
CA LEU A 18 -2.91 -9.97 1.73
C LEU A 18 -3.44 -10.25 3.14
N PRO A 19 -2.58 -10.37 4.16
CA PRO A 19 -3.00 -10.73 5.51
C PRO A 19 -3.92 -9.67 6.12
N ARG A 20 -4.74 -10.08 7.10
CA ARG A 20 -5.73 -9.23 7.75
C ARG A 20 -5.20 -8.32 8.86
N GLU A 21 -3.92 -8.43 9.17
CA GLU A 21 -3.19 -7.61 10.15
C GLU A 21 -2.60 -6.34 9.51
N PRO A 22 -2.04 -5.41 10.31
CA PRO A 22 -1.35 -4.23 9.81
C PRO A 22 -0.23 -4.59 8.83
N LEU A 23 -0.22 -3.97 7.64
CA LEU A 23 0.63 -4.40 6.54
C LEU A 23 1.31 -3.23 5.82
N VAL A 24 2.62 -3.35 5.57
CA VAL A 24 3.37 -2.48 4.66
C VAL A 24 3.78 -3.30 3.43
N ILE A 25 3.34 -2.86 2.25
CA ILE A 25 3.66 -3.46 0.97
C ILE A 25 4.69 -2.58 0.26
N TYR A 26 5.87 -3.12 -0.02
CA TYR A 26 6.89 -2.44 -0.82
C TYR A 26 6.94 -3.00 -2.25
N LEU A 27 6.63 -2.16 -3.23
CA LEU A 27 6.69 -2.51 -4.65
C LEU A 27 7.94 -1.89 -5.27
N PHE A 28 8.96 -2.72 -5.52
CA PHE A 28 10.19 -2.32 -6.19
C PHE A 28 10.14 -2.54 -7.71
N ASN A 29 9.48 -3.61 -8.16
CA ASN A 29 9.35 -3.93 -9.57
C ASN A 29 8.04 -3.36 -10.14
N PRO A 30 8.08 -2.74 -11.34
CA PRO A 30 6.86 -2.38 -12.03
C PRO A 30 6.16 -3.66 -12.47
N PHE A 31 4.95 -3.88 -11.96
CA PHE A 31 3.95 -4.63 -12.72
C PHE A 31 3.69 -3.90 -14.04
N ASP A 32 3.30 -4.64 -15.08
CA ASP A 32 2.60 -4.00 -16.20
C ASP A 32 1.31 -3.33 -15.70
N GLU A 33 0.74 -2.44 -16.52
CA GLU A 33 -0.43 -1.66 -16.11
C GLU A 33 -1.62 -2.54 -15.69
N ARG A 34 -1.85 -3.66 -16.40
CA ARG A 34 -2.96 -4.56 -16.11
C ARG A 34 -2.77 -5.25 -14.77
N ALA A 35 -1.60 -5.86 -14.55
CA ALA A 35 -1.25 -6.50 -13.29
C ALA A 35 -1.25 -5.51 -12.12
N HIS A 36 -0.90 -4.24 -12.38
CA HIS A 36 -0.96 -3.18 -11.38
C HIS A 36 -2.41 -2.82 -11.00
N ARG A 37 -3.32 -2.70 -11.98
CA ARG A 37 -4.76 -2.51 -11.74
C ARG A 37 -5.39 -3.68 -10.99
N GLU A 38 -5.04 -4.90 -11.37
CA GLU A 38 -5.48 -6.12 -10.67
C GLU A 38 -5.00 -6.10 -9.21
N PHE A 39 -3.74 -5.74 -8.97
CA PHE A 39 -3.22 -5.59 -7.62
C PHE A 39 -3.92 -4.49 -6.81
N ALA A 40 -4.16 -3.33 -7.41
CA ALA A 40 -4.87 -2.22 -6.78
C ALA A 40 -6.30 -2.61 -6.37
N GLN A 41 -6.99 -3.39 -7.20
CA GLN A 41 -8.32 -3.94 -6.89
C GLN A 41 -8.29 -4.88 -5.69
N ARG A 42 -7.31 -5.79 -5.62
CA ARG A 42 -7.13 -6.69 -4.45
C ARG A 42 -6.86 -5.91 -3.16
N VAL A 43 -6.08 -4.83 -3.24
CA VAL A 43 -5.87 -3.92 -2.10
C VAL A 43 -7.19 -3.26 -1.69
N ALA A 44 -8.02 -2.81 -2.64
CA ALA A 44 -9.33 -2.23 -2.36
C ALA A 44 -10.25 -3.22 -1.63
N GLU A 45 -10.33 -4.45 -2.12
CA GLU A 45 -11.11 -5.55 -1.49
C GLU A 45 -10.62 -5.84 -0.08
N ARG A 46 -9.30 -5.89 0.11
CA ARG A 46 -8.69 -6.08 1.42
C ARG A 46 -9.04 -4.95 2.39
N LEU A 47 -9.00 -3.70 1.94
CA LEU A 47 -9.35 -2.52 2.74
C LEU A 47 -10.85 -2.47 3.10
N ALA A 48 -11.72 -3.00 2.24
CA ALA A 48 -13.14 -3.14 2.53
C ALA A 48 -13.43 -4.24 3.56
N ALA A 49 -12.59 -5.28 3.61
CA ALA A 49 -12.79 -6.45 4.47
C ALA A 49 -12.16 -6.37 5.87
N SER A 50 -11.37 -5.34 6.18
CA SER A 50 -10.89 -5.09 7.55
C SER A 50 -10.58 -3.61 7.76
N SER A 51 -10.56 -3.16 9.01
CA SER A 51 -10.21 -1.80 9.43
C SER A 51 -8.70 -1.58 9.61
N GLU A 52 -7.90 -2.65 9.60
CA GLU A 52 -6.46 -2.57 9.86
C GLU A 52 -5.73 -1.67 8.86
N ASP A 53 -4.64 -1.10 9.33
CA ASP A 53 -3.79 -0.22 8.54
C ASP A 53 -3.10 -0.97 7.41
N LEU A 54 -3.03 -0.32 6.26
CA LEU A 54 -2.31 -0.80 5.10
C LEU A 54 -1.60 0.37 4.42
N TRP A 55 -0.31 0.19 4.19
CA TRP A 55 0.53 1.10 3.42
C TRP A 55 1.05 0.40 2.18
N VAL A 56 1.04 1.11 1.05
CA VAL A 56 1.75 0.70 -0.17
C VAL A 56 2.81 1.74 -0.46
N ILE A 57 4.06 1.30 -0.57
CA ILE A 57 5.19 2.13 -0.96
C ILE A 57 5.66 1.64 -2.32
N GLN A 58 5.51 2.48 -3.34
CA GLN A 58 5.91 2.15 -4.70
C GLN A 58 7.14 2.96 -5.09
N HIS A 59 8.21 2.28 -5.48
CA HIS A 59 9.42 2.92 -6.00
C HIS A 59 9.26 3.21 -7.50
N LYS A 60 9.49 4.46 -7.93
CA LYS A 60 9.45 4.92 -9.32
C LYS A 60 8.22 4.40 -10.10
N PRO A 61 6.99 4.73 -9.65
CA PRO A 61 5.77 4.19 -10.26
C PRO A 61 5.59 4.67 -11.71
N ALA A 62 5.56 3.74 -12.66
CA ALA A 62 5.26 4.01 -14.07
C ALA A 62 3.75 4.20 -14.32
N TYR A 63 2.88 3.53 -13.56
CA TYR A 63 1.42 3.51 -13.74
C TYR A 63 0.68 4.07 -12.53
N ARG A 64 1.02 5.29 -12.12
CA ARG A 64 0.40 5.94 -10.93
C ARG A 64 -1.13 5.97 -11.01
N HIS A 65 -1.68 6.17 -12.21
CA HIS A 65 -3.12 6.26 -12.46
C HIS A 65 -3.88 4.96 -12.22
N ALA A 66 -3.22 3.80 -12.18
CA ALA A 66 -3.88 2.53 -11.90
C ALA A 66 -4.41 2.44 -10.46
N TRP A 67 -3.92 3.30 -9.54
CA TRP A 67 -4.47 3.45 -8.19
C TRP A 67 -5.75 4.30 -8.11
N SER A 68 -6.14 5.00 -9.19
CA SER A 68 -7.27 5.95 -9.17
C SER A 68 -8.62 5.32 -8.82
N GLY A 69 -8.78 4.00 -9.05
CA GLY A 69 -9.98 3.25 -8.67
C GLY A 69 -10.11 2.98 -7.16
N VAL A 70 -9.03 3.12 -6.39
CA VAL A 70 -9.00 2.76 -4.97
C VAL A 70 -9.29 3.98 -4.09
N ARG A 71 -10.57 4.31 -3.92
CA ARG A 71 -11.02 5.51 -3.18
C ARG A 71 -10.62 5.53 -1.70
N ALA A 72 -10.47 4.34 -1.11
CA ALA A 72 -10.09 4.15 0.28
C ALA A 72 -8.61 4.51 0.55
N LEU A 73 -7.82 4.85 -0.48
CA LEU A 73 -6.44 5.26 -0.33
C LEU A 73 -6.28 6.78 -0.56
N VAL A 74 -5.31 7.36 0.13
CA VAL A 74 -4.73 8.67 -0.17
C VAL A 74 -3.33 8.45 -0.70
N MET A 75 -3.01 9.10 -1.81
CA MET A 75 -1.69 9.06 -2.42
C MET A 75 -0.88 10.28 -1.99
N MET A 76 0.36 10.05 -1.57
CA MET A 76 1.31 11.07 -1.14
C MET A 76 2.64 10.86 -1.88
N GLU A 77 3.32 11.96 -2.22
CA GLU A 77 4.68 11.87 -2.74
C GLU A 77 5.64 11.50 -1.60
N GLY A 78 6.52 10.55 -1.88
CA GLY A 78 7.61 10.15 -1.00
C GLY A 78 8.96 10.63 -1.53
N SER A 79 9.99 10.53 -0.68
CA SER A 79 11.36 10.84 -1.10
C SER A 79 11.91 9.82 -2.10
N HIS A 80 12.87 10.23 -2.92
CA HIS A 80 13.60 9.36 -3.86
C HIS A 80 12.70 8.70 -4.93
N GLY A 81 11.74 9.45 -5.45
CA GLY A 81 10.83 8.99 -6.50
C GLY A 81 9.85 7.91 -6.03
N ARG A 82 9.53 7.88 -4.74
CA ARG A 82 8.53 6.96 -4.17
C ARG A 82 7.16 7.60 -4.18
N VAL A 83 6.12 6.78 -4.28
CA VAL A 83 4.75 7.15 -3.96
C VAL A 83 4.31 6.30 -2.77
N ILE A 84 3.66 6.93 -1.80
CA ILE A 84 3.11 6.28 -0.62
C ILE A 84 1.59 6.35 -0.73
N LEU A 85 0.93 5.20 -0.61
CA LEU A 85 -0.51 5.10 -0.46
C LEU A 85 -0.82 4.61 0.93
N LYS A 86 -1.70 5.29 1.64
CA LYS A 86 -2.20 4.91 2.96
C LYS A 86 -3.72 4.86 2.92
N ARG A 87 -4.34 4.00 3.73
CA ARG A 87 -5.77 4.12 4.04
C ARG A 87 -6.11 5.58 4.34
N ARG A 88 -7.16 6.08 3.69
CA ARG A 88 -7.75 7.37 4.01
C ARG A 88 -8.27 7.28 5.43
N GLU A 89 -7.77 8.15 6.31
CA GLU A 89 -8.32 8.28 7.65
C GLU A 89 -9.78 8.72 7.52
N ASP A 90 -10.67 8.04 8.25
CA ASP A 90 -12.05 8.49 8.33
C ASP A 90 -12.05 9.85 9.04
N PRO A 91 -12.58 10.93 8.45
CA PRO A 91 -12.59 12.26 9.06
C PRO A 91 -13.33 12.31 10.41
N THR A 92 -14.06 11.26 10.80
CA THR A 92 -14.68 11.11 12.13
C THR A 92 -13.75 10.50 13.18
N THR A 93 -12.57 10.01 12.78
CA THR A 93 -11.53 9.54 13.71
C THR A 93 -10.81 10.78 14.25
N PRO A 94 -10.83 11.03 15.58
CA PRO A 94 -10.14 12.19 16.13
C PRO A 94 -8.63 11.98 15.93
N GLU A 95 -8.08 12.70 14.95
CA GLU A 95 -6.65 12.66 14.65
C GLU A 95 -5.85 13.03 15.91
N LEU A 96 -4.82 12.23 16.18
CA LEU A 96 -3.66 12.56 16.99
C LEU A 96 -3.03 13.87 16.48
N ARG A 97 -3.59 15.00 16.92
CA ARG A 97 -2.94 16.30 16.91
C ARG A 97 -1.80 16.25 17.91
N SER A 98 -0.61 15.83 17.48
CA SER A 98 0.67 16.29 18.05
C SER A 98 1.84 15.54 17.43
N ALA A 99 2.40 16.14 16.38
CA ALA A 99 3.85 16.23 16.22
C ALA A 99 4.16 17.22 15.10
N ARG A 100 4.13 18.51 15.43
CA ARG A 100 5.13 19.41 14.89
C ARG A 100 6.04 19.84 16.05
N PRO A 101 7.35 19.93 15.81
CA PRO A 101 8.33 20.33 16.82
C PRO A 101 8.08 21.76 17.33
#